data_AF-A0A352B0Z3-F1
#
_entry.id   AF-A0A352B0Z3-F1
#
_cell.length_a   1.000
_cell.length_b   1.000
_cell.length_c   1.000
_cell.angle_alpha   90.00
_cell.angle_beta   90.00
_cell.angle_gamma   90.00
#
_symmetry.space_group_name_H-M   'P 1'
#
loop_
_entity.id
_entity.type
_entity.pdbx_description
1 polymer ?
#
loop_
_entity_poly.entity_id
_entity_poly.type
_entity_poly.pdbx_seq_one_letter_code
_entity_poly.pdbx_strand_id
1 'polypeptide(L)'
;MPEIKNNVVIIGPGKLLRLERKRDAVEILGIIALLLPTLAFLANGGLAGVTDAAGWFNAFNRLTALVGTSLLLIHMVLVARVPWLERTLGLDKLTHAHKRLGKPLLYLLLIHTITALISYSISDGVNIITSLINLVGGYFELLLAAVGLILMIAVVISSINAARRKLSYEAWFLIHLVSYL
;
A
#
# COMPACT_ATOMS: atom_id res chain seq x y z
N MET A 1 -21.07 16.70 -42.78
CA MET A 1 -20.63 16.31 -41.42
C MET A 1 -20.56 17.59 -40.60
N PRO A 2 -21.21 17.71 -39.42
CA PRO A 2 -21.15 18.93 -38.62
C PRO A 2 -19.75 19.10 -38.03
N GLU A 3 -19.20 20.30 -38.14
CA GLU A 3 -17.88 20.68 -37.64
C GLU A 3 -17.92 20.74 -36.11
N ILE A 4 -17.19 19.86 -35.41
CA ILE A 4 -17.09 19.89 -33.95
C ILE A 4 -16.21 21.08 -33.56
N LYS A 5 -16.83 22.18 -33.12
CA LYS A 5 -16.11 23.31 -32.52
C LYS A 5 -15.48 22.88 -31.20
N ASN A 6 -14.19 22.54 -31.25
CA ASN A 6 -13.38 22.41 -30.05
C ASN A 6 -13.16 23.80 -29.43
N ASN A 7 -14.00 24.17 -28.48
CA ASN A 7 -13.78 25.36 -27.65
C ASN A 7 -12.56 25.09 -26.75
N VAL A 8 -11.39 25.60 -27.15
CA VAL A 8 -10.19 25.58 -26.32
C VAL A 8 -10.42 26.54 -25.15
N VAL A 9 -10.65 25.99 -23.96
CA VAL A 9 -10.78 26.78 -22.73
C VAL A 9 -9.39 27.21 -22.26
N ILE A 10 -9.03 28.47 -22.49
CA ILE A 10 -7.79 29.06 -21.99
C ILE A 10 -7.98 29.38 -20.50
N ILE A 11 -7.19 28.75 -19.64
CA ILE A 11 -7.21 28.99 -18.21
C ILE A 11 -6.27 30.16 -17.90
N GLY A 12 -6.76 31.20 -17.24
CA GLY A 12 -5.92 32.31 -16.79
C GLY A 12 -4.85 31.86 -15.77
N PRO A 13 -3.68 32.51 -15.73
CA PRO A 13 -2.51 32.07 -14.94
C PRO A 13 -2.82 31.93 -13.44
N GLY A 14 -3.61 32.83 -12.86
CA GLY A 14 -3.99 32.73 -11.44
C GLY A 14 -4.85 31.51 -11.10
N LYS A 15 -5.72 31.07 -12.01
CA LYS A 15 -6.55 29.87 -11.84
C LYS A 15 -5.70 28.60 -12.00
N LEU A 16 -4.73 28.61 -12.90
CA LEU A 16 -3.76 27.53 -13.08
C LEU A 16 -2.93 27.33 -11.80
N LEU A 17 -2.33 28.40 -11.28
CA LEU A 17 -1.52 28.37 -10.06
C LEU A 17 -2.31 27.83 -8.85
N ARG A 18 -3.59 28.19 -8.73
CA ARG A 18 -4.44 27.66 -7.64
C ARG A 18 -4.68 26.17 -7.76
N LEU A 19 -4.79 25.63 -8.98
CA LEU A 19 -4.93 24.19 -9.20
C LEU A 19 -3.62 23.45 -8.90
N GLU A 20 -2.48 24.01 -9.30
CA GLU A 20 -1.15 23.47 -8.99
C GLU A 20 -0.93 23.39 -7.48
N ARG A 21 -1.14 24.49 -6.75
CA ARG A 21 -1.03 24.49 -5.28
C ARG A 21 -1.90 23.45 -4.58
N LYS A 22 -3.09 23.15 -5.11
CA LYS A 22 -3.95 22.08 -4.56
C LYS A 22 -3.38 20.70 -4.82
N ARG A 23 -2.75 20.49 -5.99
CA ARG A 23 -2.06 19.23 -6.30
C ARG A 23 -0.83 19.07 -5.41
N ASP A 24 -0.04 20.12 -5.27
CA ASP A 24 1.12 20.15 -4.37
C ASP A 24 0.70 19.81 -2.93
N ALA A 25 -0.41 20.36 -2.45
CA ALA A 25 -0.93 20.04 -1.13
C ALA A 25 -1.29 18.55 -0.98
N VAL A 26 -1.91 17.93 -1.99
CA VAL A 26 -2.20 16.49 -1.99
C VAL A 26 -0.92 15.66 -1.97
N GLU A 27 0.06 16.02 -2.79
CA GLU A 27 1.35 15.33 -2.87
C GLU A 27 2.13 15.45 -1.56
N ILE A 28 2.17 16.65 -0.96
CA ILE A 28 2.76 16.89 0.36
C ILE A 28 2.08 16.04 1.42
N LEU A 29 0.74 15.95 1.43
CA LEU A 29 0.03 15.09 2.38
C LEU A 29 0.40 13.61 2.22
N GLY A 30 0.51 13.12 0.97
CA GLY A 30 0.96 11.75 0.70
C GLY A 30 2.40 11.51 1.15
N ILE A 31 3.30 12.47 0.90
CA ILE A 31 4.70 12.41 1.34
C ILE A 31 4.79 12.43 2.86
N ILE A 32 4.04 13.29 3.55
CA ILE A 32 4.00 13.34 5.02
C ILE A 32 3.48 12.02 5.58
N ALA A 33 2.39 11.47 5.02
CA ALA A 33 1.84 10.20 5.47
C ALA A 33 2.85 9.05 5.40
N LEU A 34 3.76 9.09 4.41
CA LEU A 34 4.84 8.12 4.24
C LEU A 34 6.07 8.40 5.11
N LEU A 35 6.55 9.65 5.13
CA LEU A 35 7.80 10.03 5.76
C LEU A 35 7.67 10.17 7.27
N LEU A 36 6.55 10.66 7.79
CA LEU A 36 6.37 10.87 9.23
C LEU A 36 6.62 9.60 10.06
N PRO A 37 5.97 8.45 9.78
CA PRO A 37 6.23 7.22 10.54
C PRO A 37 7.66 6.70 10.33
N THR A 38 8.20 6.83 9.12
CA THR A 38 9.56 6.40 8.78
C THR A 38 10.63 7.20 9.54
N LEU A 39 10.48 8.52 9.59
CA LEU A 39 11.37 9.42 10.31
C LEU A 39 11.23 9.24 11.82
N ALA A 40 10.00 9.06 12.32
CA ALA A 40 9.76 8.76 13.73
C ALA A 40 10.44 7.43 14.15
N PHE A 41 10.41 6.41 13.29
CA PHE A 41 11.14 5.17 13.53
C PHE A 41 12.65 5.40 13.63
N LEU A 42 13.24 6.15 12.70
CA LEU A 42 14.68 6.45 12.73
C LEU A 42 15.07 7.29 13.95
N ALA A 43 14.28 8.32 14.27
CA ALA A 43 14.51 9.20 15.41
C ALA A 43 14.44 8.48 16.76
N ASN A 44 13.60 7.44 16.87
CA ASN A 44 13.49 6.61 18.08
C ASN A 44 14.46 5.42 18.10
N GLY A 45 15.57 5.49 17.35
CA GLY A 45 16.59 4.44 17.36
C GLY A 45 16.16 3.16 16.64
N GLY A 46 15.34 3.25 15.60
CA GLY A 46 14.87 2.11 14.82
C GLY A 46 15.98 1.20 14.26
N LEU A 47 17.21 1.72 14.16
CA LEU A 47 18.40 0.99 13.73
C LEU A 47 19.35 0.60 14.88
N ALA A 48 19.05 0.97 16.13
CA ALA A 48 19.95 0.78 17.27
C ALA A 48 20.21 -0.71 17.58
N GLY A 49 19.26 -1.59 17.26
CA GLY A 49 19.39 -3.05 17.43
C GLY A 49 20.09 -3.76 16.27
N VAL A 50 20.63 -3.05 15.27
CA VAL A 50 21.30 -3.66 14.11
C VAL A 50 22.76 -3.98 14.46
N THR A 51 22.94 -5.00 15.30
CA THR A 51 24.27 -5.49 15.71
C THR A 51 24.60 -6.86 15.12
N ASP A 52 23.61 -7.55 14.57
CA ASP A 52 23.72 -8.87 13.95
C ASP A 52 22.70 -9.02 12.79
N ALA A 53 22.67 -10.21 12.20
CA ALA A 53 21.73 -10.50 11.10
C ALA A 53 20.26 -10.43 11.55
N ALA A 54 19.93 -10.95 12.74
CA ALA A 54 18.57 -10.94 13.27
C ALA A 54 18.05 -9.51 13.45
N GLY A 55 18.88 -8.63 14.02
CA GLY A 55 18.62 -7.21 14.21
C GLY A 55 18.49 -6.44 12.90
N TRP A 56 19.30 -6.78 11.88
CA TRP A 56 19.14 -6.21 10.54
C TRP A 56 17.78 -6.56 9.93
N PHE A 57 17.41 -7.84 9.93
CA PHE A 57 16.09 -8.28 9.43
C PHE A 57 14.95 -7.70 10.29
N ASN A 58 15.17 -7.51 11.60
CA ASN A 58 14.22 -6.86 12.50
C ASN A 58 13.93 -5.40 12.07
N ALA A 59 14.99 -4.61 11.91
CA ALA A 59 14.87 -3.22 11.49
C ALA A 59 14.25 -3.09 10.09
N PHE A 60 14.67 -3.94 9.15
CA PHE A 60 14.19 -3.90 7.78
C PHE A 60 12.71 -4.30 7.65
N ASN A 61 12.25 -5.31 8.38
CA ASN A 61 10.83 -5.67 8.35
C ASN A 61 9.96 -4.56 8.94
N ARG A 62 10.43 -3.86 9.99
CA ARG A 62 9.71 -2.73 10.60
C ARG A 62 9.64 -1.55 9.63
N LEU A 63 10.73 -1.24 8.94
CA LEU A 63 10.75 -0.18 7.93
C LEU A 63 9.79 -0.47 6.78
N THR A 64 9.81 -1.71 6.26
CA THR A 64 8.91 -2.13 5.17
C THR A 64 7.45 -2.20 5.61
N ALA A 65 7.15 -2.54 6.87
CA ALA A 65 5.81 -2.40 7.45
C ALA A 65 5.35 -0.94 7.45
N LEU A 66 6.16 0.00 7.96
CA LEU A 66 5.76 1.41 8.05
C LEU A 66 5.50 2.00 6.66
N VAL A 67 6.39 1.73 5.70
CA VAL A 67 6.21 2.14 4.30
C VAL A 67 4.98 1.46 3.68
N GLY A 68 4.83 0.14 3.87
CA GLY A 68 3.72 -0.65 3.36
C GLY A 68 2.37 -0.16 3.87
N THR A 69 2.22 0.00 5.18
CA THR A 69 1.00 0.50 5.82
C THR A 69 0.67 1.92 5.37
N SER A 70 1.66 2.82 5.29
CA SER A 70 1.45 4.19 4.82
C SER A 70 0.92 4.22 3.38
N LEU A 71 1.52 3.42 2.50
CA LEU A 71 1.06 3.28 1.13
C LEU A 71 -0.30 2.59 1.04
N LEU A 72 -0.63 1.66 1.95
CA LEU A 72 -1.93 0.98 1.98
C LEU A 72 -3.05 1.95 2.36
N LEU A 73 -2.80 2.85 3.32
CA LEU A 73 -3.71 3.92 3.68
C LEU A 73 -3.93 4.89 2.50
N ILE A 74 -2.85 5.29 1.82
CA ILE A 74 -2.94 6.09 0.60
C ILE A 74 -3.77 5.35 -0.46
N HIS A 75 -3.52 4.06 -0.66
CA HIS A 75 -4.21 3.23 -1.65
C HIS A 75 -5.72 3.14 -1.42
N MET A 76 -6.16 3.09 -0.15
CA MET A 76 -7.57 3.17 0.23
C MET A 76 -8.15 4.55 -0.09
N VAL A 77 -7.46 5.63 0.30
CA VAL A 77 -7.90 7.02 0.06
C VAL A 77 -8.08 7.33 -1.44
N LEU A 78 -7.22 6.77 -2.30
CA LEU A 78 -7.32 6.95 -3.76
C LEU A 78 -8.67 6.49 -4.33
N VAL A 79 -9.35 5.54 -3.70
CA VAL A 79 -10.66 5.02 -4.14
C VAL A 79 -11.80 5.31 -3.19
N ALA A 80 -11.55 5.95 -2.04
CA ALA A 80 -12.55 6.31 -1.04
C ALA A 80 -13.54 7.43 -1.46
N ARG A 81 -13.48 7.88 -2.72
CA ARG A 81 -14.35 8.91 -3.31
C ARG A 81 -14.37 10.24 -2.55
N VAL A 82 -13.21 10.63 -1.99
CA VAL A 82 -13.07 11.86 -1.19
C VAL A 82 -13.32 13.09 -2.09
N PRO A 83 -14.40 13.89 -1.86
CA PRO A 83 -14.86 14.87 -2.86
C PRO A 83 -13.84 15.94 -3.24
N TRP A 84 -13.05 16.43 -2.28
CA TRP A 84 -12.06 17.46 -2.53
C TRP A 84 -10.83 16.91 -3.30
N LEU A 85 -10.49 15.64 -3.09
CA LEU A 85 -9.40 14.96 -3.76
C LEU A 85 -9.76 14.70 -5.23
N GLU A 86 -10.97 14.20 -5.48
CA GLU A 86 -11.49 13.97 -6.83
C GLU A 86 -11.54 15.26 -7.65
N ARG A 87 -12.02 16.36 -7.06
CA ARG A 87 -12.06 17.67 -7.72
C ARG A 87 -10.66 18.20 -8.06
N THR A 88 -9.63 17.74 -7.36
CA THR A 88 -8.24 18.22 -7.52
C THR A 88 -7.47 17.40 -8.55
N LEU A 89 -7.56 16.06 -8.46
CA LEU A 89 -6.77 15.15 -9.30
C LEU A 89 -7.58 14.51 -10.44
N GLY A 90 -8.89 14.35 -10.27
CA GLY A 90 -9.77 13.64 -11.20
C GLY A 90 -9.81 12.13 -10.93
N LEU A 91 -10.98 11.53 -11.13
CA LEU A 91 -11.24 10.12 -10.82
C LEU A 91 -10.36 9.15 -11.61
N ASP A 92 -10.11 9.43 -12.88
CA ASP A 92 -9.31 8.55 -13.75
C ASP A 92 -7.87 8.45 -13.26
N LYS A 93 -7.28 9.58 -12.84
CA LYS A 93 -5.91 9.61 -12.30
C LYS A 93 -5.82 8.87 -10.98
N LEU A 94 -6.79 9.07 -10.09
CA LEU A 94 -6.86 8.38 -8.80
C LEU A 94 -7.00 6.87 -8.97
N THR A 95 -7.91 6.43 -9.84
CA THR A 95 -8.13 5.01 -10.16
C THR A 95 -6.90 4.38 -10.80
N HIS A 96 -6.22 5.09 -11.70
CA HIS A 96 -4.98 4.63 -12.30
C HIS A 96 -3.85 4.51 -11.28
N ALA A 97 -3.71 5.48 -10.37
CA ALA A 97 -2.76 5.43 -9.27
C ALA A 97 -3.04 4.24 -8.34
N HIS A 98 -4.30 3.99 -7.99
CA HIS A 98 -4.72 2.82 -7.21
C HIS A 98 -4.26 1.53 -7.92
N LYS A 99 -4.63 1.32 -9.19
CA LYS A 99 -4.22 0.12 -9.96
C LYS A 99 -2.70 -0.08 -10.03
N ARG A 100 -1.93 1.01 -10.11
CA ARG A 100 -0.46 0.93 -10.12
C ARG A 100 0.13 0.57 -8.76
N LEU A 101 -0.46 1.07 -7.67
CA LEU A 101 0.08 0.92 -6.32
C LEU A 101 -0.20 -0.46 -5.69
N GLY A 102 -1.22 -1.18 -6.15
CA GLY A 102 -1.58 -2.49 -5.59
C GLY A 102 -0.48 -3.56 -5.66
N LYS A 103 0.33 -3.61 -6.75
CA LYS A 103 1.43 -4.59 -6.84
C LYS A 103 2.61 -4.26 -5.92
N PRO A 104 3.15 -3.02 -5.92
CA PRO A 104 4.16 -2.62 -4.94
C PRO A 104 3.75 -2.90 -3.49
N LEU A 105 2.47 -2.69 -3.15
CA LEU A 105 1.96 -2.98 -1.81
C LEU A 105 2.08 -4.45 -1.43
N LEU A 106 1.69 -5.35 -2.33
CA LEU A 106 1.86 -6.78 -2.09
C LEU A 106 3.33 -7.15 -1.88
N TYR A 107 4.24 -6.58 -2.68
CA TYR A 107 5.67 -6.85 -2.50
C TYR A 107 6.19 -6.36 -1.15
N LEU A 108 5.79 -5.17 -0.71
CA LEU A 108 6.17 -4.65 0.62
C LEU A 108 5.63 -5.53 1.75
N LEU A 109 4.38 -5.98 1.67
CA LEU A 109 3.79 -6.89 2.65
C LEU A 109 4.50 -8.25 2.69
N LEU A 110 4.82 -8.81 1.52
CA LEU A 110 5.58 -10.06 1.44
C LEU A 110 6.99 -9.90 2.00
N ILE A 111 7.69 -8.83 1.66
CA ILE A 111 9.03 -8.53 2.18
C ILE A 111 8.97 -8.37 3.70
N HIS A 112 8.00 -7.59 4.22
CA HIS A 112 7.79 -7.45 5.65
C HIS A 112 7.62 -8.81 6.34
N THR A 113 6.68 -9.65 5.87
CA THR A 113 6.41 -10.95 6.49
C THR A 113 7.61 -11.89 6.41
N ILE A 114 8.27 -11.99 5.25
CA ILE A 114 9.43 -12.87 5.06
C ILE A 114 10.59 -12.43 5.96
N THR A 115 10.89 -11.12 6.01
CA THR A 115 11.99 -10.61 6.84
C THR A 115 11.69 -10.67 8.33
N ALA A 116 10.42 -10.53 8.74
CA ALA A 116 10.00 -10.80 10.11
C ALA A 116 10.22 -12.27 10.48
N LEU A 117 9.78 -13.22 9.64
CA LEU A 117 9.97 -14.65 9.88
C LEU A 117 11.46 -15.03 9.94
N ILE A 118 12.30 -14.45 9.08
CA ILE A 118 13.75 -14.68 9.13
C ILE A 118 14.33 -14.16 10.45
N SER A 119 13.99 -12.95 10.87
CA SER A 119 14.45 -12.36 12.14
C SER A 119 14.07 -13.24 13.34
N TYR A 120 12.81 -13.68 13.44
CA TYR A 120 12.36 -14.58 14.51
C TYR A 120 13.03 -15.95 14.42
N SER A 121 13.17 -16.54 13.23
CA SER A 121 13.83 -17.85 13.06
C SER A 121 15.27 -17.85 13.57
N ILE A 122 16.03 -16.77 13.32
CA ILE A 122 17.41 -16.62 13.82
C ILE A 122 17.39 -16.42 15.35
N SER A 123 16.50 -15.58 15.85
CA SER A 123 16.42 -15.24 17.28
C SER A 123 16.01 -16.45 18.14
N ASP A 124 15.10 -17.26 17.64
CA ASP A 124 14.54 -18.44 18.33
C ASP A 124 15.37 -19.71 18.07
N GLY A 125 16.35 -19.67 17.14
CA GLY A 125 17.18 -20.82 16.79
C GLY A 125 16.42 -21.96 16.09
N VAL A 126 15.36 -21.63 15.35
CA VAL A 126 14.52 -22.61 14.63
C VAL A 126 14.47 -22.31 13.13
N ASN A 127 13.99 -23.25 12.32
CA ASN A 127 13.77 -22.97 10.89
C ASN A 127 12.55 -22.06 10.67
N ILE A 128 12.47 -21.43 9.50
CA ILE A 128 11.44 -20.45 9.13
C ILE A 128 10.01 -21.03 9.23
N ILE A 129 9.80 -22.30 8.86
CA ILE A 129 8.47 -22.93 8.91
C ILE A 129 8.03 -23.12 10.35
N THR A 130 8.93 -23.61 11.22
CA THR A 130 8.66 -23.75 12.65
C THR A 130 8.39 -22.39 13.30
N SER A 131 9.15 -21.35 12.93
CA SER A 131 8.89 -19.98 13.41
C SER A 131 7.49 -19.49 13.01
N LEU A 132 7.08 -19.69 11.74
CA LEU A 132 5.73 -19.35 11.29
C LEU A 132 4.65 -20.08 12.11
N ILE A 133 4.78 -21.40 12.28
CA ILE A 133 3.82 -22.21 13.04
C ILE A 133 3.73 -21.73 14.50
N ASN A 134 4.86 -21.48 15.14
CA ASN A 134 4.91 -20.99 16.51
C ASN A 134 4.23 -19.62 16.65
N LEU A 135 4.49 -18.71 15.71
CA LEU A 135 3.91 -17.36 15.73
C LEU A 135 2.39 -17.39 15.53
N VAL A 136 1.88 -18.08 14.50
CA VAL A 136 0.44 -18.14 14.23
C VAL A 136 -0.32 -19.00 15.23
N GLY A 137 0.32 -20.02 15.80
CA GLY A 137 -0.27 -20.87 16.85
C GLY A 137 -0.22 -20.23 18.25
N GLY A 138 0.75 -19.35 18.51
CA GLY A 138 0.93 -18.69 19.80
C GLY A 138 0.16 -17.37 19.93
N TYR A 139 -0.11 -16.67 18.82
CA TYR A 139 -0.74 -15.36 18.84
C TYR A 139 -1.87 -15.27 17.81
N PHE A 140 -3.11 -15.14 18.29
CA PHE A 140 -4.30 -15.07 17.44
C PHE A 140 -4.23 -13.93 16.41
N GLU A 141 -3.70 -12.77 16.79
CA GLU A 141 -3.51 -11.62 15.88
C GLU A 141 -2.57 -11.95 14.71
N LEU A 142 -1.57 -12.81 14.92
CA LEU A 142 -0.66 -13.22 13.86
C LEU A 142 -1.29 -14.25 12.93
N LEU A 143 -2.20 -15.10 13.45
CA LEU A 143 -3.05 -15.93 12.60
C LEU A 143 -3.94 -15.06 11.70
N LEU A 144 -4.57 -14.04 12.25
CA LEU A 144 -5.38 -13.09 11.47
C LEU A 144 -4.52 -12.34 10.44
N ALA A 145 -3.31 -11.92 10.80
CA ALA A 145 -2.38 -11.29 9.85
C ALA A 145 -2.00 -12.22 8.69
N ALA A 146 -1.79 -13.52 8.96
CA ALA A 146 -1.52 -14.51 7.92
C ALA A 146 -2.72 -14.71 6.98
N VAL A 147 -3.94 -14.78 7.54
CA VAL A 147 -5.18 -14.83 6.76
C VAL A 147 -5.32 -13.57 5.91
N GLY A 148 -5.16 -12.38 6.48
CA GLY A 148 -5.21 -11.10 5.77
C GLY A 148 -4.21 -11.01 4.62
N LEU A 149 -2.99 -11.54 4.79
CA LEU A 149 -2.00 -11.62 3.72
C LEU A 149 -2.47 -12.53 2.57
N ILE A 150 -3.05 -13.70 2.87
CA ILE A 150 -3.60 -14.62 1.86
C ILE A 150 -4.74 -13.94 1.09
N LEU A 151 -5.63 -13.25 1.81
CA LEU A 151 -6.73 -12.50 1.21
C LEU A 151 -6.20 -11.39 0.30
N MET A 152 -5.20 -10.63 0.74
CA MET A 152 -4.55 -9.59 -0.06
C MET A 152 -3.89 -10.16 -1.32
N ILE A 153 -3.23 -11.32 -1.23
CA ILE A 153 -2.69 -12.04 -2.39
C ILE A 153 -3.80 -12.37 -3.39
N ALA A 154 -4.93 -12.91 -2.92
CA ALA A 154 -6.06 -13.24 -3.78
C ALA A 154 -6.65 -11.99 -4.48
N VAL A 155 -6.83 -10.89 -3.74
CA VAL A 155 -7.29 -9.60 -4.26
C VAL A 155 -6.35 -9.07 -5.34
N VAL A 156 -5.04 -9.08 -5.10
CA VAL A 156 -4.06 -8.54 -6.06
C VAL A 156 -3.99 -9.42 -7.30
N ILE A 157 -3.88 -10.74 -7.15
CA ILE A 157 -3.82 -11.68 -8.29
C ILE A 157 -5.05 -11.53 -9.17
N SER A 158 -6.26 -11.56 -8.60
CA SER A 158 -7.52 -11.40 -9.34
C SER A 158 -7.67 -10.03 -10.00
N SER A 159 -6.96 -9.02 -9.50
CA SER A 159 -6.98 -7.64 -10.02
C SER A 159 -5.92 -7.37 -11.10
N ILE A 160 -4.99 -8.29 -11.37
CA ILE A 160 -4.05 -8.17 -12.49
C ILE A 160 -4.82 -8.33 -13.82
N ASN A 161 -4.51 -7.49 -14.82
CA ASN A 161 -5.19 -7.47 -16.11
C ASN A 161 -5.40 -8.87 -16.75
N ALA A 162 -4.40 -9.75 -16.68
CA ALA A 162 -4.49 -11.10 -17.24
C ALA A 162 -5.52 -11.97 -16.53
N ALA A 163 -5.59 -11.91 -15.20
CA ALA A 163 -6.55 -12.65 -14.40
C ALA A 163 -7.95 -12.01 -14.48
N ARG A 164 -8.04 -10.67 -14.36
CA ARG A 164 -9.32 -9.95 -14.42
C ARG A 164 -10.06 -10.22 -15.72
N ARG A 165 -9.38 -10.32 -16.87
CA ARG A 165 -10.04 -10.62 -18.16
C ARG A 165 -10.77 -11.96 -18.20
N LYS A 166 -10.46 -12.88 -17.27
CA LYS A 166 -11.05 -14.22 -17.18
C LYS A 166 -12.16 -14.34 -16.12
N LEU A 167 -12.42 -13.28 -15.35
CA LEU A 167 -13.43 -13.28 -14.28
C LEU A 167 -14.70 -12.54 -14.73
N SER A 168 -15.86 -12.93 -14.18
CA SER A 168 -17.05 -12.07 -14.28
C SER A 168 -16.85 -10.81 -13.43
N TYR A 169 -17.67 -9.79 -13.65
CA TYR A 169 -17.60 -8.57 -12.84
C TYR A 169 -17.95 -8.85 -11.37
N GLU A 170 -18.97 -9.67 -11.14
CA GLU A 170 -19.49 -10.05 -9.82
C GLU A 170 -18.45 -10.85 -9.03
N ALA A 171 -17.80 -11.83 -9.67
CA ALA A 171 -16.75 -12.62 -9.03
C ALA A 171 -15.56 -11.74 -8.63
N TRP A 172 -15.11 -10.87 -9.52
CA TRP A 172 -14.06 -9.90 -9.19
C TRP A 172 -14.48 -8.95 -8.07
N PHE A 173 -15.72 -8.46 -8.10
CA PHE A 173 -16.26 -7.55 -7.07
C PHE A 173 -16.29 -8.22 -5.70
N LEU A 174 -16.79 -9.47 -5.61
CA LEU A 174 -16.83 -10.22 -4.35
C LEU A 174 -15.43 -10.49 -3.81
N ILE A 175 -14.48 -10.88 -4.66
CA ILE A 175 -13.08 -11.06 -4.24
C ILE A 175 -12.51 -9.73 -3.73
N HIS A 176 -12.76 -8.63 -4.44
CA HIS A 176 -12.27 -7.32 -4.05
C HIS A 176 -12.92 -6.82 -2.75
N LEU A 177 -14.17 -7.18 -2.47
CA LEU A 177 -14.85 -6.88 -1.21
C LEU A 177 -14.15 -7.49 0.01
N VAL A 178 -13.45 -8.61 -0.17
CA VAL A 178 -12.66 -9.23 0.90
C VAL A 178 -11.48 -8.36 1.34
N SER A 179 -11.07 -7.35 0.54
CA SER A 179 -10.04 -6.38 0.97
C SER A 179 -10.45 -5.49 2.15
N TYR A 180 -11.73 -5.51 2.55
CA TYR A 180 -12.25 -4.80 3.72
C TYR A 180 -12.26 -5.65 5.01
N LEU A 181 -11.82 -6.91 4.94
CA LEU A 181 -11.65 -7.82 6.08
C LEU A 181 -10.19 -7.86 6.49
#